data_AF-A0A7X5Q8U0-F1
#
_entry.id   AF-A0A7X5Q8U0-F1
#
_cell.length_a   1.000
_cell.length_b   1.000
_cell.length_c   1.000
_cell.angle_alpha   90.00
_cell.angle_beta   90.00
_cell.angle_gamma   90.00
#
_symmetry.space_group_name_H-M   'P 1'
#
loop_
_entity.id
_entity.type
_entity.pdbx_description
1 polymer ?
#
loop_
_entity_poly.entity_id
_entity_poly.type
_entity_poly.pdbx_seq_one_letter_code
_entity_poly.pdbx_strand_id
1 'polypeptide(L)'
;MNAALKFYEQFSIHEEIECHLAWAGYNASGLAVDKMLRGKKPFTYILRGGEHQSENEKNYYVSFVRNDGTIAHVPFVVYIKFDGWYYLNGGMGGPYENKISIENVLPDIMHCGEQDKCTPMRAS
;
A
#
# COMPACT_ATOMS: atom_id res chain seq x y z
N MET A 1 -24.31 -14.36 -16.32
CA MET A 1 -23.47 -14.14 -15.12
C MET A 1 -23.86 -12.80 -14.52
N ASN A 2 -24.28 -12.80 -13.25
CA ASN A 2 -24.83 -11.61 -12.56
C ASN A 2 -23.75 -10.56 -12.30
N ALA A 3 -24.00 -9.32 -12.69
CA ALA A 3 -23.13 -8.16 -12.44
C ALA A 3 -22.85 -7.95 -10.94
N ALA A 4 -23.75 -8.38 -10.06
CA ALA A 4 -23.61 -8.30 -8.61
C ALA A 4 -22.43 -9.12 -8.04
N LEU A 5 -22.08 -10.25 -8.68
CA LEU A 5 -20.93 -11.06 -8.27
C LEU A 5 -19.59 -10.39 -8.63
N LYS A 6 -19.54 -9.67 -9.75
CA LYS A 6 -18.36 -8.90 -10.16
C LYS A 6 -18.14 -7.64 -9.30
N PHE A 7 -19.21 -7.04 -8.80
CA PHE A 7 -19.13 -5.85 -7.96
C PHE A 7 -18.56 -6.15 -6.57
N TYR A 8 -18.89 -7.32 -5.98
CA TYR A 8 -18.34 -7.74 -4.68
C TYR A 8 -16.82 -8.01 -4.73
N GLU A 9 -16.30 -8.39 -5.89
CA GLU A 9 -14.88 -8.72 -6.07
C GLU A 9 -13.98 -7.48 -6.23
N GLN A 10 -14.53 -6.34 -6.69
CA GLN A 10 -13.76 -5.10 -6.93
C GLN A 10 -13.41 -4.32 -5.64
N PHE A 11 -14.20 -4.41 -4.57
CA PHE A 11 -13.94 -3.67 -3.32
C PHE A 11 -12.78 -4.25 -2.46
N SER A 12 -12.32 -5.47 -2.79
CA SER A 12 -11.43 -6.25 -1.92
C SER A 12 -10.08 -5.58 -1.65
N ILE A 13 -9.43 -4.97 -2.66
CA ILE A 13 -8.05 -4.51 -2.49
C ILE A 13 -7.94 -3.24 -1.65
N HIS A 14 -8.89 -2.31 -1.81
CA HIS A 14 -8.92 -1.09 -0.99
C HIS A 14 -9.21 -1.42 0.46
N GLU A 15 -10.16 -2.32 0.71
CA GLU A 15 -10.44 -2.84 2.05
C GLU A 15 -9.22 -3.56 2.63
N GLU A 16 -8.51 -4.35 1.83
CA GLU A 16 -7.30 -5.03 2.28
C GLU A 16 -6.20 -4.03 2.72
N ILE A 17 -5.98 -2.95 1.97
CA ILE A 17 -5.06 -1.88 2.37
C ILE A 17 -5.52 -1.19 3.67
N GLU A 18 -6.81 -0.88 3.76
CA GLU A 18 -7.38 -0.10 4.87
C GLU A 18 -7.58 -0.93 6.15
N CYS A 19 -7.63 -2.26 6.04
CA CYS A 19 -7.62 -3.20 7.15
C CYS A 19 -6.22 -3.76 7.45
N HIS A 20 -5.22 -3.43 6.64
CA HIS A 20 -3.85 -3.88 6.83
C HIS A 20 -3.31 -3.41 8.18
N LEU A 21 -2.54 -4.26 8.86
CA LEU A 21 -2.05 -3.95 10.22
C LEU A 21 -1.15 -2.70 10.31
N ALA A 22 -0.54 -2.33 9.18
CA ALA A 22 0.28 -1.13 9.03
C ALA A 22 -0.50 0.15 8.64
N TRP A 23 -1.83 0.07 8.52
CA TRP A 23 -2.66 1.20 8.12
C TRP A 23 -2.79 2.26 9.22
N ALA A 24 -2.28 3.46 8.96
CA ALA A 24 -2.35 4.61 9.86
C ALA A 24 -3.54 5.55 9.57
N GLY A 25 -4.37 5.23 8.57
CA GLY A 25 -5.53 6.03 8.21
C GLY A 25 -5.28 7.09 7.13
N TYR A 26 -6.37 7.75 6.71
CA TYR A 26 -6.36 8.78 5.66
C TYR A 26 -5.77 10.11 6.13
N ASN A 27 -5.84 10.40 7.42
CA ASN A 27 -5.41 11.69 7.98
C ASN A 27 -3.97 11.68 8.53
N ALA A 28 -3.24 10.57 8.35
CA ALA A 28 -1.85 10.46 8.78
C ALA A 28 -0.97 11.34 7.88
N SER A 29 -0.45 12.44 8.42
CA SER A 29 0.47 13.31 7.68
C SER A 29 1.85 12.65 7.54
N GLY A 30 2.62 13.06 6.52
CA GLY A 30 4.01 12.61 6.35
C GLY A 30 4.85 12.85 7.61
N LEU A 31 4.71 14.01 8.25
CA LEU A 31 5.41 14.34 9.49
C LEU A 31 5.01 13.43 10.67
N ALA A 32 3.73 13.06 10.79
CA ALA A 32 3.29 12.13 11.82
C ALA A 32 3.90 10.73 11.59
N VAL A 33 3.90 10.28 10.33
CA VAL A 33 4.51 9.00 9.94
C VAL A 33 6.02 9.00 10.15
N ASP A 34 6.71 10.11 9.87
CA ASP A 34 8.14 10.26 10.15
C ASP A 34 8.45 10.05 11.63
N LYS A 35 7.62 10.61 12.50
CA LYS A 35 7.76 10.44 13.95
C LYS A 35 7.56 8.99 14.37
N MET A 36 6.64 8.26 13.74
CA MET A 36 6.37 6.85 14.03
C MET A 36 7.52 5.94 13.59
N LEU A 37 8.11 6.20 12.43
CA LEU A 37 9.18 5.39 11.83
C LEU A 37 10.58 5.75 12.33
N ARG A 38 10.76 6.90 12.99
CA ARG A 38 12.06 7.32 13.52
C ARG A 38 12.65 6.27 14.47
N GLY A 39 13.88 5.84 14.18
CA GLY A 39 14.61 4.86 15.00
C GLY A 39 14.12 3.41 14.85
N LYS A 40 13.22 3.13 13.89
CA LYS A 40 12.86 1.75 13.53
C LYS A 40 13.94 1.11 12.66
N LYS A 41 13.87 -0.22 12.53
CA LYS A 41 14.80 -0.99 11.70
C LYS A 41 14.55 -0.67 10.21
N PRO A 42 15.57 -0.82 9.34
CA PRO A 42 15.37 -0.78 7.89
C PRO A 42 14.19 -1.66 7.46
N PHE A 43 13.48 -1.21 6.44
CA PHE A 43 12.28 -1.81 5.85
C PHE A 43 11.09 -2.00 6.81
N THR A 44 11.10 -1.31 7.94
CA THR A 44 9.88 -1.13 8.75
C THR A 44 8.97 -0.12 8.04
N TYR A 45 7.71 -0.49 7.76
CA TYR A 45 6.81 0.32 6.93
C TYR A 45 5.45 0.60 7.56
N ILE A 46 4.82 1.69 7.10
CA ILE A 46 3.46 2.14 7.42
C ILE A 46 2.72 2.46 6.11
N LEU A 47 1.42 2.19 6.09
CA LEU A 47 0.50 2.60 5.03
C LEU A 47 -0.35 3.77 5.48
N ARG A 48 -0.66 4.67 4.55
CA ARG A 48 -1.59 5.78 4.78
C ARG A 48 -2.33 6.18 3.51
N GLY A 49 -3.42 6.90 3.69
CA GLY A 49 -4.15 7.51 2.57
C GLY A 49 -3.30 8.59 1.88
N GLY A 50 -3.44 8.64 0.55
CA GLY A 50 -3.04 9.79 -0.25
C GLY A 50 -4.13 10.85 -0.30
N GLU A 51 -3.75 12.04 -0.75
CA GLU A 51 -4.59 13.24 -0.72
C GLU A 51 -5.73 13.23 -1.76
N HIS A 52 -5.66 12.35 -2.76
CA HIS A 52 -6.66 12.23 -3.82
C HIS A 52 -7.33 10.86 -3.78
N GLN A 53 -8.66 10.86 -3.83
CA GLN A 53 -9.51 9.67 -3.76
C GLN A 53 -10.68 9.86 -4.73
N SER A 54 -10.92 8.87 -5.58
CA SER A 54 -12.11 8.75 -6.41
C SER A 54 -12.68 7.34 -6.29
N GLU A 55 -13.85 7.10 -6.89
CA GLU A 55 -14.55 5.80 -6.78
C GLU A 55 -13.73 4.60 -7.30
N ASN A 56 -12.90 4.81 -8.34
CA ASN A 56 -12.12 3.74 -8.99
C ASN A 56 -10.60 3.94 -8.93
N GLU A 57 -10.16 5.03 -8.29
CA GLU A 57 -8.75 5.38 -8.16
C GLU A 57 -8.54 5.89 -6.73
N LYS A 58 -7.75 5.17 -5.95
CA LYS A 58 -7.36 5.59 -4.61
C LYS A 58 -5.86 5.75 -4.53
N ASN A 59 -5.42 6.90 -4.02
CA ASN A 59 -4.01 7.14 -3.78
C ASN A 59 -3.66 6.69 -2.37
N TYR A 60 -2.49 6.09 -2.25
CA TYR A 60 -1.92 5.64 -1.00
C TYR A 60 -0.45 6.02 -0.94
N TYR A 61 0.11 5.93 0.25
CA TYR A 61 1.55 5.96 0.44
C TYR A 61 1.96 4.75 1.26
N VAL A 62 3.08 4.14 0.86
CA VAL A 62 3.89 3.33 1.75
C VAL A 62 5.07 4.17 2.20
N SER A 63 5.22 4.30 3.51
CA SER A 63 6.35 5.01 4.11
C SER A 63 7.20 4.03 4.88
N PHE A 64 8.51 4.06 4.71
CA PHE A 64 9.39 3.07 5.31
C PHE A 64 10.78 3.62 5.61
N VAL A 65 11.48 2.96 6.53
CA VAL A 65 12.89 3.26 6.84
C VAL A 65 13.78 2.60 5.79
N ARG A 66 14.60 3.38 5.09
CA ARG A 66 15.61 2.88 4.14
C ARG A 66 16.80 2.25 4.88
N ASN A 67 17.66 1.57 4.12
CA ASN A 67 18.89 0.98 4.64
C ASN A 67 19.85 1.99 5.30
N ASP A 68 19.83 3.24 4.88
CA ASP A 68 20.63 4.32 5.47
C ASP A 68 19.97 4.98 6.70
N GLY A 69 18.80 4.48 7.12
CA GLY A 69 18.03 5.02 8.24
C GLY A 69 17.18 6.25 7.90
N THR A 70 17.21 6.74 6.65
CA THR A 70 16.31 7.81 6.19
C THR A 70 14.90 7.26 5.96
N ILE A 71 13.89 8.13 6.00
CA ILE A 71 12.50 7.72 5.78
C ILE A 71 12.10 8.11 4.36
N ALA A 72 11.57 7.13 3.63
CA ALA A 72 10.98 7.33 2.32
C ALA A 72 9.47 7.36 2.42
N HIS A 73 8.83 8.21 1.61
CA HIS A 73 7.40 8.15 1.33
C HIS A 73 7.22 7.87 -0.14
N VAL A 74 6.67 6.71 -0.45
CA VAL A 74 6.48 6.26 -1.82
C VAL A 74 4.97 6.29 -2.11
N PRO A 75 4.51 7.21 -2.98
CA PRO A 75 3.12 7.21 -3.40
C PRO A 75 2.87 6.01 -4.30
N PHE A 76 1.69 5.42 -4.18
CA PHE A 76 1.18 4.51 -5.18
C PHE A 76 -0.32 4.69 -5.37
N VAL A 77 -0.77 4.44 -6.59
CA VAL A 77 -2.19 4.56 -6.94
C VAL A 77 -2.71 3.18 -7.27
N VAL A 78 -3.86 2.80 -6.71
CA VAL A 78 -4.52 1.53 -7.04
C VAL A 78 -5.68 1.78 -7.98
N TYR A 79 -5.70 1.01 -9.07
CA TYR A 79 -6.75 1.02 -10.08
C TYR A 79 -7.44 -0.33 -10.13
N ILE A 80 -8.76 -0.32 -10.17
CA ILE A 80 -9.55 -1.53 -10.37
C ILE A 80 -10.10 -1.54 -11.80
N LYS A 81 -9.86 -2.63 -12.53
CA LYS A 81 -10.37 -2.84 -13.89
C LYS A 81 -11.17 -4.15 -13.95
N PHE A 82 -11.54 -4.56 -15.16
CA PHE A 82 -12.36 -5.75 -15.38
C PHE A 82 -11.57 -7.06 -15.20
N ASP A 83 -10.26 -7.01 -15.33
CA ASP A 83 -9.31 -8.14 -15.33
C ASP A 83 -8.49 -8.25 -14.04
N GLY A 84 -8.78 -7.41 -13.05
CA GLY A 84 -8.11 -7.40 -11.76
C GLY A 84 -7.80 -5.99 -11.30
N TRP A 85 -6.80 -5.88 -10.42
CA TRP A 85 -6.31 -4.59 -9.94
C TRP A 85 -4.84 -4.37 -10.34
N TYR A 86 -4.46 -3.10 -10.37
CA TYR A 86 -3.15 -2.60 -10.76
C TYR A 86 -2.67 -1.58 -9.75
N TYR A 87 -1.35 -1.38 -9.69
CA TYR A 87 -0.80 -0.21 -9.03
C TYR A 87 0.12 0.60 -9.94
N LEU A 88 0.22 1.91 -9.67
CA LEU A 88 1.20 2.80 -10.28
C LEU A 88 2.14 3.36 -9.20
N ASN A 89 3.45 3.18 -9.38
CA ASN A 89 4.50 3.79 -8.55
C ASN A 89 5.77 3.99 -9.41
N GLY A 90 5.88 5.12 -10.11
CA GLY A 90 6.96 5.37 -11.07
C GLY A 90 6.91 4.52 -12.36
N GLY A 91 5.94 3.60 -12.45
CA GLY A 91 5.65 2.69 -13.55
C GLY A 91 4.38 1.88 -13.22
N MET A 92 3.90 1.09 -14.18
CA MET A 92 2.72 0.23 -13.99
C MET A 92 3.13 -1.17 -13.51
N GLY A 93 2.56 -1.62 -12.39
CA GLY A 93 2.61 -3.01 -11.94
C GLY A 93 1.26 -3.73 -12.14
N GLY A 94 1.28 -5.07 -12.19
CA GLY A 94 0.09 -5.92 -12.43
C GLY A 94 -0.04 -6.41 -13.89
N PRO A 95 -1.18 -7.03 -14.28
CA PRO A 95 -2.42 -7.23 -13.50
C PRO A 95 -2.27 -8.23 -12.36
N TYR A 96 -2.95 -7.96 -11.24
CA TYR A 96 -3.10 -8.91 -10.15
C TYR A 96 -4.55 -9.36 -10.06
N GLU A 97 -4.77 -10.68 -10.14
CA GLU A 97 -6.07 -11.29 -9.88
C GLU A 97 -6.43 -11.17 -8.39
N ASN A 98 -7.72 -11.24 -8.06
CA ASN A 98 -8.29 -11.02 -6.71
C ASN A 98 -7.78 -11.98 -5.59
N LYS A 99 -6.84 -12.86 -5.88
CA LYS A 99 -6.21 -13.79 -4.92
C LYS A 99 -4.84 -13.32 -4.43
N ILE A 100 -4.27 -12.28 -5.03
CA ILE A 100 -2.97 -11.75 -4.62
C ILE A 100 -3.21 -10.64 -3.60
N SER A 101 -2.72 -10.87 -2.38
CA SER A 101 -2.79 -9.91 -1.28
C SER A 101 -1.88 -8.71 -1.52
N ILE A 102 -2.25 -7.57 -0.96
CA ILE A 102 -1.40 -6.37 -0.92
C ILE A 102 -0.06 -6.67 -0.24
N GLU A 103 -0.03 -7.56 0.75
CA GLU A 103 1.20 -7.98 1.43
C GLU A 103 2.26 -8.55 0.47
N ASN A 104 1.83 -9.23 -0.61
CA ASN A 104 2.75 -9.75 -1.62
C ASN A 104 3.29 -8.67 -2.56
N VAL A 105 2.57 -7.54 -2.69
CA VAL A 105 2.90 -6.47 -3.64
C VAL A 105 3.68 -5.32 -2.98
N LEU A 106 3.54 -5.15 -1.67
CA LEU A 106 4.24 -4.13 -0.90
C LEU A 106 5.78 -4.19 -1.01
N PRO A 107 6.43 -5.37 -1.01
CA PRO A 107 7.87 -5.47 -1.25
C PRO A 107 8.28 -4.88 -2.60
N ASP A 108 7.52 -5.11 -3.67
CA ASP A 108 7.80 -4.57 -5.00
C ASP A 108 7.69 -3.04 -5.04
N ILE A 109 6.66 -2.48 -4.38
CA ILE A 109 6.46 -1.03 -4.26
C ILE A 109 7.62 -0.38 -3.49
N MET A 110 8.14 -1.05 -2.46
CA MET A 110 9.25 -0.55 -1.64
C MET A 110 10.63 -0.87 -2.20
N HIS A 111 10.71 -1.67 -3.28
CA HIS A 111 11.96 -2.26 -3.78
C HIS A 111 12.75 -3.00 -2.68
N CYS A 112 12.02 -3.79 -1.89
CA CYS A 112 12.52 -4.57 -0.77
C CYS A 112 12.72 -6.02 -1.25
N GLY A 113 13.95 -6.51 -1.29
CA GLY A 113 14.24 -7.87 -1.72
C GLY A 113 13.86 -8.91 -0.66
N GLU A 114 13.88 -10.20 -1.02
CA GLU A 114 13.61 -11.30 -0.08
C GLU A 114 14.53 -11.29 1.15
N GLN A 115 15.73 -10.72 1.02
CA GLN A 115 16.70 -10.61 2.11
C GLN A 115 16.39 -9.47 3.09
N ASP A 116 15.62 -8.47 2.65
CA ASP A 116 15.41 -7.20 3.34
C ASP A 116 14.30 -7.27 4.42
N LYS A 117 13.55 -8.39 4.49
CA LYS A 117 12.49 -8.67 5.48
C LYS A 117 11.62 -7.45 5.81
N CYS A 118 10.88 -6.98 4.81
CA CYS A 118 9.88 -5.93 4.98
C CYS A 118 8.94 -6.24 6.14
N THR A 119 8.91 -5.36 7.13
CA THR A 119 8.20 -5.58 8.38
C THR A 119 7.12 -4.51 8.57
N PRO A 120 5.84 -4.87 8.64
CA PRO A 120 4.79 -3.90 8.90
C PRO A 120 4.90 -3.36 10.32
N MET A 121 4.82 -2.04 10.47
CA MET A 121 4.66 -1.41 11.77
C MET A 121 3.19 -1.30 12.09
N ARG A 122 2.76 -1.92 13.20
CA ARG A 122 1.40 -1.77 13.69
C ARG A 122 1.12 -0.30 14.01
N ALA A 123 0.19 0.31 13.29
CA ALA A 123 -0.30 1.63 13.64
C ALA A 123 -1.11 1.49 14.94
N SER A 124 -0.74 2.31 15.93
CA SER A 124 -1.35 2.34 17.27
C SER A 124 -2.57 3.23 17.31
#